data_AF-A0A946YCJ5-F1
#
_entry.id   AF-A0A946YCJ5-F1
#
_cell.length_a   1.000
_cell.length_b   1.000
_cell.length_c   1.000
_cell.angle_alpha   90.00
_cell.angle_beta   90.00
_cell.angle_gamma   90.00
#
_symmetry.space_group_name_H-M   'P 1'
#
loop_
_entity.id
_entity.type
_entity.pdbx_description
1 polymer ?
#
loop_
_entity_poly.entity_id
_entity_poly.type
_entity_poly.pdbx_seq_one_letter_code
_entity_poly.pdbx_strand_id
1 'polypeptide(L)' 'MTAPPPLLDMIDALIRSPSISSADPALDQGNRAVIDLLAGWLEDAGFSVEIMPLDGPPARANLVATLG' A
#
# COMPACT_ATOMS: atom_id res chain seq x y z
N MET A 1 -6.70 2.73 18.57
CA MET A 1 -5.91 1.62 18.03
C MET A 1 -6.85 0.44 17.84
N THR A 2 -7.03 0.02 16.59
CA THR A 2 -7.83 -1.14 16.25
C THR A 2 -6.90 -2.36 16.18
N ALA A 3 -7.34 -3.53 16.62
CA ALA A 3 -6.55 -4.74 16.44
C ALA A 3 -6.40 -5.02 14.93
N PRO A 4 -5.19 -5.34 14.43
CA PRO A 4 -5.01 -5.66 13.03
C PRO A 4 -5.76 -6.94 12.66
N PRO A 5 -6.10 -7.13 11.37
CA PRO A 5 -6.64 -8.40 10.89
C PRO A 5 -5.69 -9.57 11.24
N PRO A 6 -6.18 -10.82 11.27
CA PRO A 6 -5.33 -12.00 11.38
C PRO A 6 -4.20 -11.98 10.34
N LEU A 7 -3.00 -12.44 10.71
CA LEU A 7 -1.82 -12.37 9.85
C LEU A 7 -2.04 -12.98 8.46
N LEU A 8 -2.72 -14.13 8.39
CA LEU A 8 -3.00 -14.79 7.10
C LEU A 8 -3.97 -13.99 6.23
N ASP A 9 -4.92 -13.27 6.83
CA ASP A 9 -5.85 -12.40 6.10
C ASP A 9 -5.11 -11.16 5.57
N MET A 10 -4.16 -10.61 6.34
CA MET A 10 -3.29 -9.53 5.86
C MET A 10 -2.44 -9.99 4.67
N ILE A 11 -1.85 -11.19 4.74
CA ILE A 11 -1.07 -11.76 3.63
C ILE A 11 -1.95 -11.99 2.38
N ASP A 12 -3.15 -12.57 2.54
CA ASP A 12 -4.10 -12.76 1.42
C ASP A 12 -4.47 -11.41 0.77
N ALA A 13 -4.77 -10.39 1.58
CA ALA A 13 -5.09 -9.06 1.08
C ALA A 13 -3.91 -8.42 0.31
N LEU A 14 -2.68 -8.57 0.81
CA LEU A 14 -1.48 -8.08 0.12
C LEU A 14 -1.24 -8.79 -1.22
N ILE A 15 -1.39 -10.12 -1.26
CA ILE A 15 -1.21 -10.91 -2.48
C ILE A 15 -2.28 -10.57 -3.53
N ARG A 16 -3.52 -10.32 -3.10
CA ARG A 16 -4.62 -9.97 -4.00
C ARG A 16 -4.55 -8.53 -4.52
N SER A 17 -3.83 -7.65 -3.84
CA SER A 17 -3.74 -6.25 -4.24
C SER A 17 -2.95 -6.10 -5.54
N PRO A 18 -3.50 -5.42 -6.57
CA PRO A 18 -2.78 -5.18 -7.82
C PRO A 18 -1.61 -4.24 -7.58
N SER A 19 -0.38 -4.73 -7.79
CA SER A 19 0.83 -3.94 -7.59
C SER A 19 2.04 -4.36 -8.44
N ILE A 20 1.80 -4.93 -9.62
CA ILE A 20 2.88 -5.40 -10.50
C ILE A 20 3.65 -4.21 -11.07
N SER A 21 4.98 -4.20 -10.88
CA SER A 21 5.91 -3.31 -11.57
C SER A 21 6.52 -4.06 -12.75
N SER A 22 6.26 -3.57 -13.97
CA SER A 22 6.73 -4.23 -15.20
C SER A 22 7.25 -3.21 -16.21
N ALA A 23 8.19 -3.63 -17.06
CA ALA A 23 8.58 -2.86 -18.24
C ALA A 23 7.56 -3.00 -19.39
N ASP A 24 6.72 -4.04 -19.36
CA ASP A 24 5.58 -4.19 -20.27
C ASP A 24 4.40 -3.33 -19.76
N PRO A 25 3.98 -2.28 -20.48
CA PRO A 25 2.89 -1.40 -20.07
C PRO A 25 1.56 -2.12 -19.87
N ALA A 26 1.33 -3.26 -20.51
CA ALA A 26 0.10 -4.04 -20.34
C ALA A 26 0.04 -4.76 -18.98
N LEU A 27 1.19 -4.99 -18.35
CA LEU A 27 1.32 -5.67 -17.06
C LEU A 27 1.66 -4.71 -15.91
N ASP A 28 2.05 -3.47 -16.21
CA ASP A 28 2.46 -2.47 -15.24
C ASP A 28 1.24 -1.80 -14.58
N GLN A 29 1.05 -2.02 -13.28
CA GLN A 29 -0.17 -1.66 -12.54
C GLN A 29 0.02 -0.49 -11.58
N GLY A 30 1.25 -0.09 -11.32
CA GLY A 30 1.56 0.85 -10.24
C GLY A 30 1.47 0.18 -8.87
N ASN A 31 1.45 0.94 -7.78
CA ASN A 31 1.43 0.39 -6.42
C ASN A 31 0.36 1.03 -5.51
N ARG A 32 -0.50 1.90 -6.08
CA ARG A 32 -1.39 2.73 -5.25
C ARG A 32 -2.36 1.90 -4.39
N ALA A 33 -2.89 0.81 -4.92
CA ALA A 33 -3.83 -0.05 -4.19
C ALA A 33 -3.19 -0.66 -2.93
N VAL A 34 -1.94 -1.14 -3.01
CA VAL A 34 -1.25 -1.72 -1.84
C VAL A 34 -0.80 -0.63 -0.86
N ILE A 35 -0.44 0.55 -1.36
CA ILE A 35 -0.12 1.73 -0.54
C ILE A 35 -1.32 2.14 0.32
N ASP A 36 -2.50 2.27 -0.27
CA ASP A 36 -3.71 2.69 0.45
C ASP A 36 -4.13 1.64 1.50
N LEU A 37 -3.97 0.35 1.19
CA LEU A 37 -4.22 -0.75 2.13
C LEU A 37 -3.29 -0.68 3.36
N LEU A 38 -1.98 -0.53 3.11
CA LEU A 38 -0.98 -0.40 4.17
C LEU A 38 -1.19 0.86 5.01
N ALA A 39 -1.55 1.98 4.37
CA ALA A 39 -1.83 3.23 5.06
C ALA A 39 -2.93 3.05 6.12
N GLY A 40 -4.06 2.45 5.75
CA GLY A 40 -5.16 2.21 6.71
C GLY A 40 -4.73 1.36 7.91
N TRP A 41 -3.99 0.26 7.66
CA TRP A 41 -3.49 -0.58 8.77
C TRP A 41 -2.50 0.14 9.68
N LEU A 42 -1.64 0.98 9.12
CA LEU A 42 -0.62 1.72 9.87
C LEU A 42 -1.25 2.88 10.66
N GLU A 43 -2.21 3.59 10.08
CA GLU A 43 -3.02 4.60 10.78
C GLU A 43 -3.77 3.98 11.97
N ASP A 44 -4.43 2.84 11.77
CA ASP A 44 -5.13 2.10 12.84
C ASP A 44 -4.17 1.64 13.96
N ALA A 45 -2.93 1.32 13.59
CA ALA A 45 -1.85 0.97 14.51
C ALA A 45 -1.20 2.19 15.21
N GLY A 46 -1.63 3.41 14.88
CA GLY A 46 -1.18 4.65 15.52
C GLY A 46 0.02 5.32 14.88
N PHE A 47 0.42 4.91 13.66
CA PHE A 47 1.45 5.61 12.90
C PHE A 47 0.91 6.93 12.34
N SER A 48 1.78 7.94 12.26
CA SER A 48 1.58 9.06 11.34
C SER A 48 1.97 8.60 9.94
N VAL A 49 1.03 8.61 9.00
CA VAL A 49 1.24 8.14 7.63
C VAL A 49 1.26 9.31 6.65
N GLU A 50 2.26 9.32 5.78
CA GLU A 50 2.39 10.23 4.65
C GLU A 50 2.45 9.42 3.35
N ILE A 51 1.54 9.71 2.42
CA ILE A 51 1.54 9.15 1.07
C ILE A 51 2.02 10.24 0.11
N MET A 52 3.09 9.97 -0.63
CA MET A 52 3.71 10.89 -1.58
C MET A 52 3.47 10.39 -3.00
N PRO A 53 2.48 10.92 -3.75
CA PRO A 53 2.21 10.52 -5.12
C PRO A 53 3.40 10.80 -6.03
N LEU A 54 3.62 9.91 -7.01
CA LEU A 54 4.60 10.11 -8.08
C LEU A 54 3.87 10.50 -9.36
N ASP A 55 4.54 11.33 -10.18
CA ASP A 55 3.99 11.79 -11.45
C ASP A 55 3.96 10.68 -12.50
N GLY A 56 2.92 10.71 -13.34
CA GLY A 56 2.77 9.83 -14.50
C GLY A 56 2.11 8.47 -14.21
N PRO A 57 1.57 7.80 -15.25
CA PRO A 57 0.99 6.47 -15.11
C PRO A 57 2.04 5.35 -15.17
N PRO A 58 1.74 4.17 -14.60
CA PRO A 58 0.60 3.89 -13.71
C PRO A 58 0.76 4.55 -12.34
N ALA A 59 -0.35 4.68 -11.61
CA ALA A 59 -0.41 5.39 -10.33
C ALA A 59 0.53 4.77 -9.28
N ARG A 60 1.54 5.54 -8.88
CA ARG A 60 2.52 5.14 -7.86
C ARG A 60 2.60 6.17 -6.75
N ALA A 61 2.99 5.70 -5.59
CA ALA A 61 3.32 6.55 -4.46
C ALA A 61 4.43 5.91 -3.62
N ASN A 62 5.13 6.76 -2.88
CA ASN A 62 5.88 6.33 -1.71
C ASN A 62 4.96 6.43 -0.48
N LEU A 63 5.15 5.55 0.50
CA LEU A 63 4.50 5.62 1.80
C LEU A 63 5.58 5.72 2.87
N VAL A 64 5.45 6.70 3.75
CA VAL A 64 6.25 6.85 4.95
C VAL A 64 5.31 6.75 6.15
N ALA A 65 5.64 5.88 7.09
CA ALA A 65 4.88 5.73 8.34
C ALA A 65 5.83 5.83 9.53
N THR A 66 5.50 6.72 10.48
CA THR A 66 6.33 7.00 11.65
C THR A 66 5.53 6.77 12.93
N LEU A 67 6.12 6.08 13.90
CA LEU A 67 5.53 5.85 15.22
C LEU A 67 6.52 6.26 16.31
N GLY A 68 6.29 7.44 16.90
CA GLY A 68 7.13 8.00 17.97
C GLY A 68 8.36 8.74 17.46
#